data_AF-A0A834FRB6-F1
#
_entry.id   AF-A0A834FRB6-F1
#
_cell.length_a   1.000
_cell.length_b   1.000
_cell.length_c   1.000
_cell.angle_alpha   90.00
_cell.angle_beta   90.00
_cell.angle_gamma   90.00
#
_symmetry.space_group_name_H-M   'P 1'
#
loop_
_entity.id
_entity.type
_entity.pdbx_description
1 polymer ?
#
loop_
_entity_poly.entity_id
_entity_poly.type
_entity_poly.pdbx_seq_one_letter_code
_entity_poly.pdbx_strand_id
1 'polypeptide(L)'
;MSRKVTEEEGGGHSDVVKASDDSSRTENRESRFSPAAGKEEAGPEQLLQELEKEKQDLSQRSRQLQGKLAGHCTAGRANIQLRRTVDLDEDQYEYEVCVRTLTDLKQQIRAYTESAQAQAEELHSQLQEKLEKVETEQQELDALRRSAVAVLSPHLGAEAAQDRVEAGLRADKLGQDSLTKVRLEHFKLVLRICRLEAELTEEEEVDMEVQKQLKAERRRQKELSERQVEELICLIKKHERVSKVLPKLKEKLRQTQLEVQNKRQQVVEVEAAVAEKKDLLIRTKQARDSLQRDNLRREESRGILGNRVLLQDFEDTLEAVEQLEKQLETLKLQRAEIISCCDNMRNLIE
;
A
#
# COMPACT_ATOMS: atom_id res chain seq x y z
N MET A 1 -5.14 -26.85 -73.05
CA MET A 1 -4.18 -27.27 -72.00
C MET A 1 -4.89 -27.02 -70.67
N SER A 2 -5.64 -28.02 -70.19
CA SER A 2 -5.23 -28.98 -69.14
C SER A 2 -5.09 -28.32 -67.76
N ARG A 3 -5.58 -28.84 -66.63
CA ARG A 3 -6.64 -29.81 -66.24
C ARG A 3 -6.53 -29.87 -64.70
N LYS A 4 -7.63 -30.28 -64.02
CA LYS A 4 -7.82 -30.72 -62.60
C LYS A 4 -8.48 -29.65 -61.72
N VAL A 5 -9.73 -29.76 -61.22
CA VAL A 5 -10.71 -30.86 -61.06
C VAL A 5 -10.17 -32.12 -60.38
N THR A 6 -10.49 -32.23 -59.09
CA THR A 6 -10.72 -33.50 -58.39
C THR A 6 -11.86 -33.29 -57.40
N GLU A 7 -12.99 -33.94 -57.71
CA GLU A 7 -14.04 -34.36 -56.80
C GLU A 7 -13.57 -35.61 -56.02
N GLU A 8 -14.51 -36.16 -55.22
CA GLU A 8 -14.53 -37.47 -54.55
C GLU A 8 -13.84 -37.57 -53.18
N GLU A 9 -14.33 -38.28 -52.16
CA GLU A 9 -15.61 -38.91 -51.82
C GLU A 9 -15.39 -39.47 -50.39
N GLY A 10 -16.46 -39.67 -49.61
CA GLY A 10 -16.60 -40.90 -48.81
C GLY A 10 -16.22 -40.94 -47.32
N GLY A 11 -17.18 -41.43 -46.52
CA GLY A 11 -16.98 -42.14 -45.24
C GLY A 11 -17.16 -41.28 -43.98
N GLY A 12 -18.13 -41.48 -43.08
CA GLY A 12 -18.91 -42.67 -42.75
C GLY A 12 -18.16 -43.60 -41.79
N HIS A 13 -18.42 -43.46 -40.48
CA HIS A 13 -18.20 -44.36 -39.31
C HIS A 13 -17.86 -43.49 -38.09
N SER A 14 -18.70 -43.31 -37.08
CA SER A 14 -19.31 -44.30 -36.17
C SER A 14 -18.30 -45.17 -35.45
N ASP A 15 -18.49 -45.21 -34.13
CA ASP A 15 -18.08 -46.27 -33.20
C ASP A 15 -16.60 -46.28 -32.76
N VAL A 16 -16.24 -46.65 -31.54
CA VAL A 16 -16.89 -47.09 -30.31
C VAL A 16 -15.72 -47.33 -29.36
N VAL A 17 -15.86 -47.04 -28.07
CA VAL A 17 -15.23 -47.84 -27.01
C VAL A 17 -16.31 -48.05 -25.97
N LYS A 18 -17.08 -49.14 -26.11
CA LYS A 18 -16.95 -50.48 -25.48
C LYS A 18 -17.39 -50.40 -24.00
N ALA A 19 -18.55 -50.94 -23.63
CA ALA A 19 -18.88 -52.38 -23.48
C ALA A 19 -17.99 -53.05 -22.41
N SER A 20 -18.46 -53.86 -21.46
CA SER A 20 -19.76 -54.36 -21.03
C SER A 20 -19.51 -55.12 -19.71
N ASP A 21 -20.59 -55.49 -19.03
CA ASP A 21 -20.74 -56.68 -18.16
C ASP A 21 -20.07 -56.73 -16.79
N ASP A 22 -20.90 -57.00 -15.77
CA ASP A 22 -21.08 -58.33 -15.13
C ASP A 22 -21.42 -58.07 -13.65
N SER A 23 -22.69 -58.17 -13.25
CA SER A 23 -23.36 -59.39 -12.80
C SER A 23 -23.20 -59.70 -11.31
N SER A 24 -24.38 -59.81 -10.70
CA SER A 24 -24.74 -60.74 -9.63
C SER A 24 -24.51 -60.34 -8.16
N ARG A 25 -25.57 -60.68 -7.40
CA ARG A 25 -25.55 -61.27 -6.04
C ARG A 25 -25.15 -60.33 -4.90
N THR A 26 -25.89 -60.20 -3.80
CA THR A 26 -26.68 -61.19 -3.03
C THR A 26 -27.71 -60.42 -2.18
N GLU A 27 -29.00 -60.74 -2.26
CA GLU A 27 -29.75 -61.59 -1.33
C GLU A 27 -30.14 -60.96 0.02
N ASN A 28 -31.46 -61.01 0.26
CA ASN A 28 -32.11 -61.39 1.51
C ASN A 28 -31.73 -60.66 2.81
N ARG A 29 -32.73 -59.97 3.38
CA ARG A 29 -33.61 -60.67 4.33
C ARG A 29 -34.87 -59.86 4.64
N GLU A 30 -35.99 -60.50 4.32
CA GLU A 30 -37.22 -60.41 5.09
C GLU A 30 -36.93 -60.35 6.60
N SER A 31 -37.67 -59.54 7.34
CA SER A 31 -38.51 -60.06 8.42
C SER A 31 -39.25 -58.92 9.08
N ARG A 32 -40.57 -59.10 9.14
CA ARG A 32 -41.48 -58.57 10.16
C ARG A 32 -40.79 -58.56 11.53
N PHE A 33 -41.08 -57.59 12.40
CA PHE A 33 -41.61 -57.91 13.73
C PHE A 33 -42.06 -56.66 14.50
N SER A 34 -43.12 -56.92 15.25
CA SER A 34 -44.00 -56.12 16.10
C SER A 34 -43.32 -55.47 17.33
N PRO A 35 -44.02 -54.61 18.09
CA PRO A 35 -43.48 -53.99 19.30
C PRO A 35 -43.55 -54.96 20.49
N ALA A 36 -42.55 -54.89 21.38
CA ALA A 36 -42.64 -55.48 22.73
C ALA A 36 -41.67 -54.78 23.70
N ALA A 37 -42.09 -54.76 24.96
CA ALA A 37 -41.69 -53.86 26.04
C ALA A 37 -40.46 -54.30 26.88
N GLY A 38 -39.85 -53.30 27.56
CA GLY A 38 -39.46 -53.33 28.98
C GLY A 38 -38.06 -53.85 29.39
N LYS A 39 -37.32 -53.09 30.23
CA LYS A 39 -37.11 -53.34 31.68
C LYS A 39 -36.01 -52.46 32.36
N GLU A 40 -36.37 -51.93 33.55
CA GLU A 40 -35.66 -51.79 34.86
C GLU A 40 -34.26 -51.13 34.89
N GLU A 41 -34.01 -49.89 35.38
CA GLU A 41 -34.17 -49.16 36.68
C GLU A 41 -33.13 -49.45 37.79
N ALA A 42 -32.18 -48.50 37.95
CA ALA A 42 -31.41 -48.22 39.17
C ALA A 42 -32.05 -47.01 39.91
N GLY A 43 -31.90 -46.95 41.23
CA GLY A 43 -32.75 -46.15 42.15
C GLY A 43 -32.91 -44.65 41.80
N PRO A 44 -34.14 -44.11 41.92
CA PRO A 44 -34.54 -42.84 41.30
C PRO A 44 -33.90 -41.59 41.91
N GLU A 45 -33.50 -41.60 43.19
CA GLU A 45 -33.17 -40.36 43.91
C GLU A 45 -31.81 -39.74 43.53
N GLN A 46 -30.78 -40.54 43.29
CA GLN A 46 -29.45 -40.03 42.92
C GLN A 46 -29.40 -39.55 41.46
N LEU A 47 -30.07 -40.29 40.57
CA LEU A 47 -30.25 -39.90 39.17
C LEU A 47 -30.98 -38.56 39.06
N LEU A 48 -32.00 -38.32 39.90
CA LEU A 48 -32.71 -37.04 39.91
C LEU A 48 -31.81 -35.86 40.31
N GLN A 49 -30.93 -36.03 41.30
CA GLN A 49 -30.08 -34.94 41.77
C GLN A 49 -28.96 -34.59 40.76
N GLU A 50 -28.41 -35.57 40.06
CA GLU A 50 -27.44 -35.35 38.98
C GLU A 50 -28.10 -34.69 37.75
N LEU A 51 -29.29 -35.17 37.36
CA LEU A 51 -30.10 -34.56 36.30
C LEU A 51 -30.45 -33.09 36.61
N GLU A 52 -30.72 -32.76 37.87
CA GLU A 52 -30.99 -31.37 38.27
C GLU A 52 -29.77 -30.45 38.11
N LYS A 53 -28.57 -30.92 38.47
CA LYS A 53 -27.33 -30.15 38.28
C LYS A 53 -27.00 -29.96 36.81
N GLU A 54 -27.08 -31.03 36.01
CA GLU A 54 -26.87 -30.93 34.56
C GLU A 54 -27.88 -30.00 33.90
N LYS A 55 -29.15 -30.05 34.32
CA LYS A 55 -30.19 -29.14 33.85
C LYS A 55 -29.87 -27.69 34.18
N GLN A 56 -29.32 -27.41 35.37
CA GLN A 56 -28.92 -26.06 35.76
C GLN A 56 -27.73 -25.55 34.91
N ASP A 57 -26.71 -26.37 34.69
CA ASP A 57 -25.54 -26.02 33.88
C ASP A 57 -25.90 -25.81 32.41
N LEU A 58 -26.74 -26.69 31.85
CA LEU A 58 -27.29 -26.53 30.50
C LEU A 58 -28.15 -25.27 30.39
N SER A 59 -28.92 -24.94 31.43
CA SER A 59 -29.71 -23.71 31.47
C SER A 59 -28.82 -22.46 31.48
N GLN A 60 -27.73 -22.46 32.25
CA GLN A 60 -26.78 -21.34 32.26
C GLN A 60 -26.05 -21.17 30.93
N ARG A 61 -25.58 -22.27 30.32
CA ARG A 61 -24.93 -22.23 28.99
C ARG A 61 -25.91 -21.78 27.91
N SER A 62 -27.17 -22.25 27.96
CA SER A 62 -28.23 -21.81 27.06
C SER A 62 -28.48 -20.31 27.19
N ARG A 63 -28.56 -19.78 28.41
CA ARG A 63 -28.70 -18.32 28.64
C ARG A 63 -27.51 -17.53 28.09
N GLN A 64 -26.28 -18.01 28.27
CA GLN A 64 -25.09 -17.33 27.73
C GLN A 64 -25.06 -17.33 26.19
N LEU A 65 -25.41 -18.46 25.56
CA LEU A 65 -25.49 -18.55 24.11
C LEU A 65 -26.64 -17.71 23.56
N GLN A 66 -27.80 -17.70 24.22
CA GLN A 66 -28.92 -16.81 23.88
C GLN A 66 -28.52 -15.33 24.01
N GLY A 67 -27.74 -14.96 25.02
CA GLY A 67 -27.20 -13.61 25.17
C GLY A 67 -26.24 -13.21 24.04
N LYS A 68 -25.33 -14.11 23.65
CA LYS A 68 -24.42 -13.89 22.51
C LYS A 68 -25.18 -13.82 21.17
N LEU A 69 -26.15 -14.70 20.95
CA LEU A 69 -27.04 -14.68 19.79
C LEU A 69 -27.84 -13.39 19.73
N ALA A 70 -28.40 -12.93 20.85
CA ALA A 70 -29.12 -11.66 20.92
C ALA A 70 -28.20 -10.48 20.56
N GLY A 71 -26.97 -10.46 21.06
CA GLY A 71 -25.97 -9.44 20.72
C GLY A 71 -25.58 -9.43 19.23
N HIS A 72 -25.39 -10.60 18.63
CA HIS A 72 -25.11 -10.69 17.19
C HIS A 72 -26.33 -10.33 16.34
N CYS A 73 -27.55 -10.67 16.78
CA CYS A 73 -28.78 -10.31 16.10
C CYS A 73 -29.04 -8.79 16.15
N THR A 74 -28.75 -8.12 17.27
CA THR A 74 -28.90 -6.66 17.38
C THR A 74 -27.84 -5.91 16.59
N ALA A 75 -26.56 -6.34 16.66
CA ALA A 75 -25.48 -5.77 15.86
C ALA A 75 -25.69 -6.00 14.35
N GLY A 76 -26.17 -7.19 13.97
CA GLY A 76 -26.56 -7.51 12.59
C GLY A 76 -27.71 -6.65 12.09
N ARG A 77 -28.75 -6.42 12.92
CA ARG A 77 -29.89 -5.55 12.55
C ARG A 77 -29.48 -4.10 12.33
N ALA A 78 -28.60 -3.54 13.17
CA ALA A 78 -28.11 -2.17 13.03
C ALA A 78 -27.31 -1.98 11.72
N ASN A 79 -26.44 -2.93 11.39
CA ASN A 79 -25.67 -2.90 10.14
C ASN A 79 -26.56 -3.10 8.90
N ILE A 80 -27.58 -3.97 8.96
CA ILE A 80 -28.53 -4.18 7.87
C ILE A 80 -29.40 -2.94 7.64
N GLN A 81 -29.77 -2.21 8.70
CA GLN A 81 -30.56 -0.96 8.58
C GLN A 81 -29.75 0.18 7.97
N LEU A 82 -28.48 0.36 8.35
CA LEU A 82 -27.62 1.37 7.74
C LEU A 82 -27.32 1.07 6.27
N ARG A 83 -27.05 -0.20 5.92
CA ARG A 83 -26.85 -0.60 4.51
C ARG A 83 -28.12 -0.37 3.69
N ARG A 84 -29.27 -0.89 4.17
CA ARG A 84 -30.55 -0.70 3.48
C ARG A 84 -30.90 0.76 3.24
N THR A 85 -30.64 1.67 4.18
CA THR A 85 -31.03 3.08 4.01
C THR A 85 -30.19 3.82 2.99
N VAL A 86 -28.87 3.56 2.94
CA VAL A 86 -27.98 4.15 1.92
C VAL A 86 -28.23 3.52 0.55
N ASP A 87 -28.41 2.19 0.50
CA ASP A 87 -28.68 1.46 -0.74
C ASP A 87 -30.07 1.84 -1.31
N LEU A 88 -31.08 2.10 -0.46
CA LEU A 88 -32.45 2.45 -0.90
C LEU A 88 -32.55 3.80 -1.62
N ASP A 89 -31.73 4.79 -1.25
CA ASP A 89 -31.76 6.13 -1.87
C ASP A 89 -31.03 6.11 -3.23
N GLU A 90 -29.94 5.34 -3.35
CA GLU A 90 -29.26 5.08 -4.62
C GLU A 90 -30.15 4.23 -5.55
N ASP A 91 -30.76 3.16 -5.04
CA ASP A 91 -31.69 2.30 -5.80
C ASP A 91 -32.93 3.08 -6.29
N GLN A 92 -33.45 4.01 -5.48
CA GLN A 92 -34.56 4.89 -5.88
C GLN A 92 -34.15 5.85 -6.99
N TYR A 93 -32.97 6.46 -6.89
CA TYR A 93 -32.45 7.34 -7.93
C TYR A 93 -32.20 6.59 -9.24
N GLU A 94 -31.59 5.41 -9.18
CA GLU A 94 -31.39 4.54 -10.35
C GLU A 94 -32.71 4.10 -10.97
N TYR A 95 -33.70 3.74 -10.14
CA TYR A 95 -35.04 3.41 -10.60
C TYR A 95 -35.72 4.60 -11.30
N GLU A 96 -35.63 5.81 -10.74
CA GLU A 96 -36.17 7.01 -11.38
C GLU A 96 -35.50 7.30 -12.72
N VAL A 97 -34.18 7.14 -12.82
CA VAL A 97 -33.45 7.29 -14.09
C VAL A 97 -33.90 6.23 -15.09
N CYS A 98 -34.06 4.98 -14.68
CA CYS A 98 -34.58 3.91 -15.52
C CYS A 98 -36.02 4.19 -15.99
N VAL A 99 -36.88 4.72 -15.12
CA VAL A 99 -38.26 5.08 -15.49
C VAL A 99 -38.29 6.24 -16.49
N ARG A 100 -37.47 7.29 -16.28
CA ARG A 100 -37.36 8.44 -17.20
C ARG A 100 -36.87 8.00 -18.58
N THR A 101 -35.79 7.22 -18.62
CA THR A 101 -35.27 6.66 -19.87
C THR A 101 -36.29 5.77 -20.58
N LEU A 102 -37.04 4.93 -19.84
CA LEU A 102 -38.13 4.14 -20.42
C LEU A 102 -39.27 5.01 -20.95
N THR A 103 -39.64 6.10 -20.27
CA THR A 103 -40.68 7.02 -20.77
C THR A 103 -40.22 7.74 -22.02
N ASP A 104 -38.96 8.17 -22.08
CA ASP A 104 -38.38 8.84 -23.24
C ASP A 104 -38.31 7.89 -24.44
N LEU A 105 -37.87 6.64 -24.23
CA LEU A 105 -37.88 5.60 -25.27
C LEU A 105 -39.30 5.30 -25.77
N LYS A 106 -40.30 5.24 -24.87
CA LYS A 106 -41.70 5.07 -25.28
C LYS A 106 -42.21 6.24 -26.11
N GLN A 107 -41.82 7.47 -25.78
CA GLN A 107 -42.18 8.66 -26.57
C GLN A 107 -41.49 8.64 -27.94
N GLN A 108 -40.20 8.27 -27.99
CA GLN A 108 -39.47 8.12 -29.26
C GLN A 108 -40.10 7.06 -30.15
N ILE A 109 -40.48 5.90 -29.60
CA ILE A 109 -41.15 4.85 -30.36
C ILE A 109 -42.49 5.35 -30.90
N ARG A 110 -43.30 6.03 -30.08
CA ARG A 110 -44.58 6.61 -30.54
C ARG A 110 -44.39 7.62 -31.66
N ALA A 111 -43.46 8.55 -31.50
CA ALA A 111 -43.14 9.54 -32.53
C ALA A 111 -42.65 8.89 -33.83
N TYR A 112 -41.82 7.85 -33.73
CA TYR A 112 -41.37 7.09 -34.90
C TYR A 112 -42.53 6.36 -35.58
N THR A 113 -43.41 5.71 -34.81
CA THR A 113 -44.58 5.02 -35.37
C THR A 113 -45.57 5.97 -36.01
N GLU A 114 -45.85 7.12 -35.40
CA GLU A 114 -46.73 8.15 -35.96
C GLU A 114 -46.14 8.75 -37.24
N SER A 115 -44.82 9.03 -37.25
CA SER A 115 -44.13 9.51 -38.45
C SER A 115 -44.12 8.49 -39.58
N ALA A 116 -43.83 7.22 -39.27
CA ALA A 116 -43.86 6.14 -40.24
C ALA A 116 -45.28 5.91 -40.80
N GLN A 117 -46.29 6.00 -39.95
CA GLN A 117 -47.69 5.88 -40.37
C GLN A 117 -48.11 7.06 -41.27
N ALA A 118 -47.76 8.29 -40.91
CA ALA A 118 -48.01 9.46 -41.76
C ALA A 118 -47.32 9.33 -43.13
N GLN A 119 -46.08 8.82 -43.18
CA GLN A 119 -45.40 8.54 -44.44
C GLN A 119 -46.10 7.45 -45.25
N ALA A 120 -46.63 6.40 -44.61
CA ALA A 120 -47.37 5.34 -45.29
C ALA A 120 -48.69 5.86 -45.88
N GLU A 121 -49.41 6.71 -45.14
CA GLU A 121 -50.65 7.34 -45.60
C GLU A 121 -50.39 8.28 -46.79
N GLU A 122 -49.32 9.09 -46.72
CA GLU A 122 -48.88 9.95 -47.81
C GLU A 122 -48.54 9.14 -49.07
N LEU A 123 -47.74 8.06 -48.94
CA LEU A 123 -47.42 7.18 -50.06
C LEU A 123 -48.66 6.49 -50.63
N HIS A 124 -49.63 6.13 -49.80
CA HIS A 124 -50.89 5.55 -50.25
C HIS A 124 -51.73 6.56 -51.05
N SER A 125 -51.82 7.81 -50.58
CA SER A 125 -52.50 8.88 -51.32
C SER A 125 -51.82 9.13 -52.66
N GLN A 126 -50.49 9.23 -52.68
CA GLN A 126 -49.72 9.37 -53.92
C GLN A 126 -49.93 8.19 -54.87
N LEU A 127 -50.03 6.96 -54.36
CA LEU A 127 -50.30 5.78 -55.17
C LEU A 127 -51.69 5.84 -55.81
N GLN A 128 -52.72 6.22 -55.04
CA GLN A 128 -54.09 6.38 -55.56
C GLN A 128 -54.14 7.44 -56.67
N GLU A 129 -53.53 8.61 -56.44
CA GLU A 129 -53.46 9.65 -57.47
C GLU A 129 -52.78 9.17 -58.75
N LYS A 130 -51.70 8.38 -58.62
CA LYS A 130 -50.98 7.83 -59.78
C LYS A 130 -51.81 6.78 -60.50
N LEU A 131 -52.59 5.96 -59.80
CA LEU A 131 -53.51 5.01 -60.41
C LEU A 131 -54.60 5.73 -61.20
N GLU A 132 -55.24 6.74 -60.63
CA GLU A 132 -56.27 7.53 -61.34
C GLU A 132 -55.69 8.21 -62.60
N LYS A 133 -54.46 8.75 -62.50
CA LYS A 133 -53.74 9.31 -63.66
C LYS A 133 -53.47 8.24 -64.73
N VAL A 134 -53.05 7.04 -64.35
CA VAL A 134 -52.83 5.94 -65.30
C VAL A 134 -54.14 5.50 -65.95
N GLU A 135 -55.23 5.38 -65.19
CA GLU A 135 -56.54 4.99 -65.73
C GLU A 135 -57.09 6.01 -66.72
N THR A 136 -56.95 7.31 -66.43
CA THR A 136 -57.36 8.38 -67.34
C THR A 136 -56.52 8.40 -68.61
N GLU A 137 -55.19 8.33 -68.51
CA GLU A 137 -54.29 8.24 -69.67
C GLU A 137 -54.55 6.98 -70.52
N GLN A 138 -54.89 5.85 -69.89
CA GLN A 138 -55.26 4.63 -70.61
C GLN A 138 -56.54 4.79 -71.42
N GLN A 139 -57.57 5.43 -70.85
CA GLN A 139 -58.81 5.71 -71.55
C GLN A 139 -58.58 6.65 -72.75
N GLU A 140 -57.74 7.67 -72.59
CA GLU A 140 -57.34 8.58 -73.67
C GLU A 140 -56.59 7.85 -74.78
N LEU A 141 -55.64 6.97 -74.43
CA LEU A 141 -54.89 6.15 -75.39
C LEU A 141 -55.81 5.21 -76.17
N ASP A 142 -56.78 4.59 -75.50
CA ASP A 142 -57.76 3.72 -76.16
C ASP A 142 -58.67 4.50 -77.12
N ALA A 143 -59.08 5.72 -76.74
CA ALA A 143 -59.83 6.61 -77.62
C ALA A 143 -59.01 7.00 -78.85
N LEU A 144 -57.74 7.38 -78.66
CA LEU A 144 -56.77 7.66 -79.72
C LEU A 144 -56.59 6.45 -80.64
N ARG A 145 -56.43 5.25 -80.09
CA ARG A 145 -56.32 4.00 -80.86
C ARG A 145 -57.54 3.78 -81.75
N ARG A 146 -58.76 3.90 -81.20
CA ARG A 146 -60.01 3.78 -81.98
C ARG A 146 -60.08 4.83 -83.09
N SER A 147 -59.69 6.07 -82.81
CA SER A 147 -59.69 7.15 -83.80
C SER A 147 -58.68 6.91 -84.93
N ALA A 148 -57.47 6.45 -84.62
CA ALA A 148 -56.43 6.15 -85.61
C ALA A 148 -56.84 4.99 -86.52
N VAL A 149 -57.45 3.94 -85.96
CA VAL A 149 -58.02 2.83 -86.76
C VAL A 149 -59.14 3.34 -87.67
N ALA A 150 -60.05 4.18 -87.17
CA ALA A 150 -61.12 4.75 -87.97
C ALA A 150 -60.63 5.62 -89.14
N VAL A 151 -59.56 6.39 -88.94
CA VAL A 151 -58.93 7.22 -90.00
C VAL A 151 -58.21 6.37 -91.05
N LEU A 152 -57.56 5.28 -90.65
CA LEU A 152 -56.76 4.42 -91.53
C LEU A 152 -57.61 3.36 -92.28
N SER A 153 -58.76 2.97 -91.71
CA SER A 153 -59.65 1.91 -92.25
C SER A 153 -60.10 2.13 -93.70
N PRO A 154 -60.48 3.34 -94.15
CA PRO A 154 -60.90 3.58 -95.54
C PRO A 154 -59.80 3.35 -96.59
N HIS A 155 -58.53 3.44 -96.20
CA HIS A 155 -57.39 3.38 -97.11
C HIS A 155 -56.70 2.01 -97.13
N LEU A 156 -56.74 1.27 -96.01
CA LEU A 156 -55.99 0.03 -95.80
C LEU A 156 -56.91 -1.18 -95.56
N GLY A 157 -58.19 -0.97 -95.22
CA GLY A 157 -59.08 -1.99 -94.66
C GLY A 157 -59.01 -2.03 -93.13
N ALA A 158 -60.10 -2.46 -92.49
CA ALA A 158 -60.23 -2.41 -91.02
C ALA A 158 -59.15 -3.23 -90.28
N GLU A 159 -58.88 -4.44 -90.76
CA GLU A 159 -57.92 -5.36 -90.15
C GLU A 159 -56.47 -4.86 -90.32
N ALA A 160 -56.09 -4.43 -91.53
CA ALA A 160 -54.75 -3.90 -91.78
C ALA A 160 -54.49 -2.54 -91.09
N ALA A 161 -55.53 -1.71 -90.91
CA ALA A 161 -55.45 -0.49 -90.12
C ALA A 161 -55.19 -0.77 -88.63
N GLN A 162 -55.88 -1.78 -88.08
CA GLN A 162 -55.68 -2.23 -86.70
C GLN A 162 -54.27 -2.80 -86.49
N ASP A 163 -53.81 -3.67 -87.39
CA ASP A 163 -52.47 -4.26 -87.33
C ASP A 163 -51.36 -3.21 -87.35
N ARG A 164 -51.52 -2.15 -88.17
CA ARG A 164 -50.52 -1.08 -88.28
C ARG A 164 -50.42 -0.23 -87.01
N VAL A 165 -51.56 0.10 -86.39
CA VAL A 165 -51.59 0.82 -85.11
C VAL A 165 -51.00 -0.05 -84.00
N GLU A 166 -51.35 -1.33 -83.95
CA GLU A 166 -50.79 -2.28 -82.97
C GLU A 166 -49.29 -2.51 -83.16
N ALA A 167 -48.79 -2.53 -84.40
CA ALA A 167 -47.36 -2.63 -84.68
C ALA A 167 -46.57 -1.43 -84.15
N GLY A 168 -47.11 -0.20 -84.30
CA GLY A 168 -46.53 1.01 -83.72
C GLY A 168 -46.49 0.95 -82.19
N LEU A 169 -47.60 0.60 -81.55
CA LEU A 169 -47.67 0.43 -80.10
C LEU A 169 -46.70 -0.65 -79.59
N ARG A 170 -46.51 -1.74 -80.34
CA ARG A 170 -45.51 -2.77 -80.01
C ARG A 170 -44.09 -2.24 -80.10
N ALA A 171 -43.77 -1.45 -81.13
CA ALA A 171 -42.45 -0.83 -81.26
C ALA A 171 -42.17 0.16 -80.12
N ASP A 172 -43.14 0.98 -79.75
CA ASP A 172 -43.03 1.94 -78.63
C ASP A 172 -42.84 1.22 -77.29
N LYS A 173 -43.60 0.13 -77.04
CA LYS A 173 -43.42 -0.71 -75.84
C LYS A 173 -42.02 -1.29 -75.74
N LEU A 174 -41.47 -1.82 -76.83
CA LEU A 174 -40.10 -2.34 -76.85
C LEU A 174 -39.07 -1.23 -76.54
N GLY A 175 -39.30 -0.02 -77.06
CA GLY A 175 -38.50 1.16 -76.74
C GLY A 175 -38.56 1.52 -75.25
N GLN A 176 -39.77 1.58 -74.68
CA GLN A 176 -39.98 1.86 -73.25
C GLN A 176 -39.36 0.78 -72.36
N ASP A 177 -39.48 -0.50 -72.71
CA ASP A 177 -38.86 -1.61 -71.97
C ASP A 177 -37.33 -1.47 -71.96
N SER A 178 -36.74 -1.10 -73.09
CA SER A 178 -35.29 -0.86 -73.18
C SER A 178 -34.85 0.32 -72.30
N LEU A 179 -35.62 1.42 -72.31
CA LEU A 179 -35.35 2.59 -71.48
C LEU A 179 -35.50 2.26 -69.98
N THR A 180 -36.51 1.47 -69.62
CA THR A 180 -36.76 1.04 -68.24
C THR A 180 -35.62 0.18 -67.72
N LYS A 181 -35.09 -0.74 -68.55
CA LYS A 181 -33.88 -1.52 -68.23
C LYS A 181 -32.68 -0.61 -67.96
N VAL A 182 -32.42 0.36 -68.85
CA VAL A 182 -31.30 1.30 -68.67
C VAL A 182 -31.46 2.16 -67.42
N ARG A 183 -32.67 2.66 -67.14
CA ARG A 183 -32.96 3.42 -65.92
C ARG A 183 -32.76 2.60 -64.65
N LEU A 184 -33.14 1.32 -64.68
CA LEU A 184 -32.94 0.40 -63.57
C LEU A 184 -31.46 0.12 -63.33
N GLU A 185 -30.67 -0.08 -64.38
CA GLU A 185 -29.21 -0.18 -64.26
C GLU A 185 -28.57 1.12 -63.76
N HIS A 186 -29.02 2.28 -64.24
CA HIS A 186 -28.57 3.57 -63.73
C HIS A 186 -28.86 3.71 -62.23
N PHE A 187 -30.06 3.36 -61.78
CA PHE A 187 -30.42 3.41 -60.37
C PHE A 187 -29.57 2.47 -59.51
N LYS A 188 -29.29 1.24 -59.99
CA LYS A 188 -28.36 0.31 -59.32
C LYS A 188 -26.96 0.90 -59.20
N LEU A 189 -26.46 1.55 -60.24
CA LEU A 189 -25.14 2.19 -60.23
C LEU A 189 -25.11 3.37 -59.25
N VAL A 190 -26.14 4.22 -59.25
CA VAL A 190 -26.26 5.33 -58.29
C VAL A 190 -26.26 4.80 -56.85
N LEU A 191 -27.06 3.77 -56.56
CA LEU A 191 -27.04 3.15 -55.23
C LEU A 191 -25.68 2.56 -54.86
N ARG A 192 -24.96 1.97 -55.83
CA ARG A 192 -23.61 1.45 -55.58
C ARG A 192 -22.62 2.57 -55.30
N ILE A 193 -22.70 3.67 -56.03
CA ILE A 193 -21.87 4.87 -55.79
C ILE A 193 -22.12 5.41 -54.39
N CYS A 194 -23.39 5.64 -54.01
CA CYS A 194 -23.71 6.17 -52.68
C CYS A 194 -23.21 5.26 -51.54
N ARG A 195 -23.25 3.93 -51.72
CA ARG A 195 -22.68 2.99 -50.73
C ARG A 195 -21.17 3.10 -50.63
N LEU A 196 -20.47 3.16 -51.77
CA LEU A 196 -19.02 3.30 -51.79
C LEU A 196 -18.56 4.65 -51.22
N GLU A 197 -19.30 5.72 -51.49
CA GLU A 197 -19.04 7.04 -50.90
C GLU A 197 -19.22 7.00 -49.38
N ALA A 198 -20.28 6.35 -48.86
CA ALA A 198 -20.48 6.19 -47.42
C ALA A 198 -19.36 5.36 -46.77
N GLU A 199 -18.98 4.22 -47.37
CA GLU A 199 -17.86 3.39 -46.92
C GLU A 199 -16.55 4.20 -46.89
N LEU A 200 -16.28 4.99 -47.94
CA LEU A 200 -15.09 5.85 -47.99
C LEU A 200 -15.09 6.93 -46.90
N THR A 201 -16.22 7.57 -46.65
CA THR A 201 -16.32 8.58 -45.59
C THR A 201 -16.12 7.97 -44.20
N GLU A 202 -16.64 6.77 -43.95
CA GLU A 202 -16.42 6.05 -42.69
C GLU A 202 -14.93 5.68 -42.51
N GLU A 203 -14.28 5.19 -43.57
CA GLU A 203 -12.84 4.89 -43.55
C GLU A 203 -12.00 6.15 -43.28
N GLU A 204 -12.31 7.27 -43.94
CA GLU A 204 -11.63 8.56 -43.70
C GLU A 204 -11.82 9.06 -42.26
N GLU A 205 -13.02 8.92 -41.69
CA GLU A 205 -13.29 9.29 -40.30
C GLU A 205 -12.48 8.42 -39.31
N VAL A 206 -12.44 7.11 -39.54
CA VAL A 206 -11.65 6.16 -38.73
C VAL A 206 -10.16 6.50 -38.82
N ASP A 207 -9.64 6.73 -40.02
CA ASP A 207 -8.24 7.11 -40.23
C ASP A 207 -7.89 8.43 -39.53
N MET A 208 -8.79 9.41 -39.59
CA MET A 208 -8.61 10.68 -38.91
C MET A 208 -8.61 10.53 -37.38
N GLU A 209 -9.45 9.64 -36.84
CA GLU A 209 -9.49 9.34 -35.41
C GLU A 209 -8.22 8.60 -34.96
N VAL A 210 -7.76 7.59 -35.71
CA VAL A 210 -6.49 6.90 -35.46
C VAL A 210 -5.32 7.88 -35.51
N GLN A 211 -5.29 8.79 -36.49
CA GLN A 211 -4.26 9.83 -36.57
C GLN A 211 -4.30 10.79 -35.37
N LYS A 212 -5.48 11.18 -34.89
CA LYS A 212 -5.63 12.02 -33.69
C LYS A 212 -5.13 11.28 -32.44
N GLN A 213 -5.52 10.02 -32.28
CA GLN A 213 -5.06 9.18 -31.17
C GLN A 213 -3.54 9.04 -31.17
N LEU A 214 -2.95 8.70 -32.32
CA LEU A 214 -1.50 8.59 -32.47
C LEU A 214 -0.77 9.91 -32.19
N LYS A 215 -1.33 11.06 -32.60
CA LYS A 215 -0.80 12.39 -32.27
C LYS A 215 -0.87 12.66 -30.76
N ALA A 216 -1.96 12.29 -30.10
CA ALA A 216 -2.11 12.44 -28.65
C ALA A 216 -1.11 11.54 -27.89
N GLU A 217 -0.94 10.29 -28.30
CA GLU A 217 0.04 9.37 -27.71
C GLU A 217 1.47 9.88 -27.87
N ARG A 218 1.85 10.35 -29.07
CA ARG A 218 3.18 10.95 -29.30
C ARG A 218 3.42 12.16 -28.41
N ARG A 219 2.41 13.02 -28.21
CA ARG A 219 2.50 14.16 -27.28
C ARG A 219 2.72 13.69 -25.85
N ARG A 220 1.94 12.71 -25.37
CA ARG A 220 2.09 12.14 -24.02
C ARG A 220 3.47 11.51 -23.81
N GLN A 221 3.97 10.76 -24.79
CA GLN A 221 5.31 10.17 -24.73
C GLN A 221 6.41 11.23 -24.66
N LYS A 222 6.26 12.32 -25.44
CA LYS A 222 7.18 13.46 -25.41
C LYS A 222 7.16 14.18 -24.06
N GLU A 223 5.99 14.46 -23.51
CA GLU A 223 5.87 15.07 -22.17
C GLU A 223 6.50 14.18 -21.09
N LEU A 224 6.33 12.86 -21.19
CA LEU A 224 6.91 11.92 -20.24
C LEU A 224 8.44 11.87 -20.35
N SER A 225 8.99 11.89 -21.56
CA SER A 225 10.45 11.93 -21.76
C SER A 225 11.05 13.25 -21.30
N GLU A 226 10.37 14.38 -21.51
CA GLU A 226 10.77 15.70 -21.01
C GLU A 226 10.82 15.72 -19.47
N ARG A 227 9.79 15.20 -18.79
CA ARG A 227 9.79 15.08 -17.32
C ARG A 227 10.93 14.20 -16.80
N GLN A 228 11.18 13.07 -17.46
CA GLN A 228 12.30 12.19 -17.09
C GLN A 228 13.66 12.89 -17.25
N VAL A 229 13.84 13.66 -18.34
CA VAL A 229 15.07 14.44 -18.56
C VAL A 229 15.24 15.52 -17.48
N GLU A 230 14.18 16.22 -17.11
CA GLU A 230 14.20 17.20 -16.01
C GLU A 230 14.56 16.57 -14.66
N GLU A 231 13.99 15.41 -14.35
CA GLU A 231 14.32 14.62 -13.16
C GLU A 231 15.79 14.19 -13.15
N LEU A 232 16.30 13.69 -14.28
CA LEU A 232 17.71 13.32 -14.43
C LEU A 232 18.63 14.52 -14.21
N ILE A 233 18.30 15.68 -14.76
CA ILE A 233 19.06 16.93 -14.55
C ILE A 233 19.03 17.32 -13.07
N CYS A 234 17.89 17.20 -12.39
CA CYS A 234 17.76 17.47 -10.96
C CYS A 234 18.65 16.53 -10.13
N LEU A 235 18.66 15.23 -10.47
CA LEU A 235 19.50 14.23 -9.82
C LEU A 235 20.99 14.48 -10.06
N ILE A 236 21.40 14.82 -11.28
CA ILE A 236 22.78 15.20 -11.60
C ILE A 236 23.22 16.39 -10.76
N LYS A 237 22.39 17.45 -10.69
CA LYS A 237 22.69 18.63 -9.85
C LYS A 237 22.80 18.29 -8.36
N LYS A 238 21.95 17.39 -7.85
CA LYS A 238 22.06 16.89 -6.46
C LYS A 238 23.35 16.10 -6.25
N HIS A 239 23.68 15.22 -7.18
CA HIS A 239 24.92 14.44 -7.16
C HIS A 239 26.16 15.35 -7.17
N GLU A 240 26.19 16.36 -8.03
CA GLU A 240 27.28 17.34 -8.07
C GLU A 240 27.43 18.10 -6.74
N ARG A 241 26.33 18.51 -6.10
CA ARG A 241 26.38 19.16 -4.78
C ARG A 241 26.99 18.23 -3.73
N VAL A 242 26.54 16.98 -3.67
CA VAL A 242 27.08 15.97 -2.74
C VAL A 242 28.55 15.71 -3.03
N SER A 243 28.91 15.53 -4.30
CA SER A 243 30.29 15.32 -4.75
C SER A 243 31.21 16.50 -4.37
N LYS A 244 30.70 17.74 -4.36
CA LYS A 244 31.45 18.93 -3.90
C LYS A 244 31.59 19.04 -2.37
N VAL A 245 30.59 18.59 -1.60
CA VAL A 245 30.57 18.75 -0.13
C VAL A 245 31.20 17.57 0.60
N LEU A 246 30.98 16.34 0.13
CA LEU A 246 31.44 15.12 0.78
C LEU A 246 32.97 15.08 1.01
N PRO A 247 33.84 15.50 0.05
CA PRO A 247 35.28 15.55 0.29
C PRO A 247 35.66 16.52 1.41
N LYS A 248 34.99 17.67 1.49
CA LYS A 248 35.22 18.67 2.55
C LYS A 248 34.84 18.12 3.92
N LEU A 249 33.74 17.38 3.99
CA LEU A 249 33.32 16.71 5.24
C LEU A 249 34.29 15.59 5.63
N LYS A 250 34.76 14.78 4.66
CA LYS A 250 35.79 13.76 4.91
C LYS A 250 37.09 14.36 5.43
N GLU A 251 37.52 15.49 4.86
CA GLU A 251 38.73 16.19 5.28
C GLU A 251 38.58 16.77 6.69
N LYS A 252 37.48 17.47 6.98
CA LYS A 252 37.18 17.95 8.35
C LYS A 252 37.12 16.81 9.35
N LEU A 253 36.53 15.67 8.97
CA LEU A 253 36.49 14.49 9.82
C LEU A 253 37.91 13.97 10.11
N ARG A 254 38.79 13.86 9.10
CA ARG A 254 40.19 13.48 9.32
C ARG A 254 40.93 14.46 10.23
N GLN A 255 40.73 15.76 10.04
CA GLN A 255 41.34 16.81 10.86
C GLN A 255 40.91 16.67 12.33
N THR A 256 39.61 16.57 12.58
CA THR A 256 39.08 16.37 13.95
C THR A 256 39.56 15.06 14.58
N GLN A 257 39.68 13.98 13.82
CA GLN A 257 40.23 12.71 14.31
C GLN A 257 41.69 12.87 14.75
N LEU A 258 42.51 13.57 13.95
CA LEU A 258 43.91 13.84 14.30
C LEU A 258 44.02 14.74 15.55
N GLU A 259 43.19 15.78 15.64
CA GLU A 259 43.14 16.64 16.83
C GLU A 259 42.75 15.87 18.09
N VAL A 260 41.77 14.95 17.99
CA VAL A 260 41.37 14.09 19.10
C VAL A 260 42.51 13.17 19.52
N GLN A 261 43.24 12.57 18.57
CA GLN A 261 44.42 11.76 18.87
C GLN A 261 45.51 12.58 19.57
N ASN A 262 45.82 13.77 19.06
CA ASN A 262 46.81 14.66 19.68
C ASN A 262 46.41 15.08 21.10
N LYS A 263 45.13 15.44 21.32
CA LYS A 263 44.64 15.79 22.66
C LYS A 263 44.67 14.59 23.62
N ARG A 264 44.36 13.39 23.15
CA ARG A 264 44.49 12.16 23.96
C ARG A 264 45.95 11.92 24.36
N GLN A 265 46.88 12.13 23.43
CA GLN A 265 48.31 12.02 23.72
C GLN A 265 48.75 13.06 24.77
N GLN A 266 48.31 14.32 24.64
CA GLN A 266 48.56 15.36 25.63
C GLN A 266 48.00 15.01 27.02
N VAL A 267 46.81 14.41 27.09
CA VAL A 267 46.23 13.96 28.36
C VAL A 267 47.11 12.89 29.00
N VAL A 268 47.57 11.89 28.22
CA VAL A 268 48.47 10.84 28.71
C VAL A 268 49.79 11.42 29.24
N GLU A 269 50.37 12.39 28.53
CA GLU A 269 51.60 13.08 28.96
C GLU A 269 51.41 13.85 30.28
N VAL A 270 50.28 14.56 30.41
CA VAL A 270 49.94 15.29 31.64
C VAL A 270 49.68 14.32 32.79
N GLU A 271 48.96 13.22 32.55
CA GLU A 271 48.72 12.18 33.55
C GLU A 271 50.03 11.54 34.04
N ALA A 272 50.97 11.26 33.13
CA ALA A 272 52.30 10.77 33.47
C ALA A 272 53.07 11.79 34.33
N ALA A 273 53.11 13.07 33.91
CA ALA A 273 53.76 14.12 34.69
C ALA A 273 53.13 14.30 36.08
N VAL A 274 51.80 14.20 36.19
CA VAL A 274 51.09 14.25 37.48
C VAL A 274 51.45 13.05 38.35
N ALA A 275 51.54 11.84 37.79
CA ALA A 275 51.96 10.65 38.51
C ALA A 275 53.38 10.80 39.06
N GLU A 276 54.33 11.27 38.25
CA GLU A 276 55.71 11.54 38.68
C GLU A 276 55.78 12.57 39.82
N LYS A 277 55.01 13.66 39.72
CA LYS A 277 54.95 14.69 40.77
C LYS A 277 54.32 14.15 42.06
N LYS A 278 53.31 13.28 41.97
CA LYS A 278 52.73 12.59 43.13
C LYS A 278 53.76 11.69 43.80
N ASP A 279 54.52 10.92 43.04
CA ASP A 279 55.58 10.06 43.58
C ASP A 279 56.69 10.86 44.25
N LEU A 280 57.13 11.96 43.64
CA LEU A 280 58.09 12.90 44.23
C LEU A 280 57.55 13.49 45.55
N LEU A 281 56.27 13.90 45.58
CA LEU A 281 55.63 14.43 46.77
C LEU A 281 55.57 13.37 47.89
N ILE A 282 55.28 12.11 47.56
CA ILE A 282 55.29 11.01 48.54
C ILE A 282 56.69 10.80 49.10
N ARG A 283 57.73 10.74 48.23
CA ARG A 283 59.14 10.57 48.67
C ARG A 283 59.61 11.72 49.55
N THR A 284 59.29 12.96 49.18
CA THR A 284 59.65 14.15 49.97
C THR A 284 58.90 14.21 51.30
N LYS A 285 57.61 13.83 51.35
CA LYS A 285 56.88 13.68 52.62
C LYS A 285 57.53 12.63 53.50
N GLN A 286 57.86 11.46 52.97
CA GLN A 286 58.55 10.40 53.71
C GLN A 286 59.91 10.87 54.27
N ALA A 287 60.70 11.60 53.49
CA ALA A 287 61.98 12.15 53.92
C ALA A 287 61.82 13.23 55.00
N ARG A 288 60.81 14.10 54.87
CA ARG A 288 60.46 15.07 55.92
C ARG A 288 60.07 14.33 57.22
N ASP A 289 59.21 13.32 57.11
CA ASP A 289 58.73 12.56 58.27
C ASP A 289 59.85 11.75 58.92
N SER A 290 60.86 11.28 58.16
CA SER A 290 62.06 10.67 58.73
C SER A 290 62.93 11.69 59.45
N LEU A 291 63.16 12.86 58.86
CA LEU A 291 63.92 13.94 59.50
C LEU A 291 63.23 14.45 60.77
N GLN A 292 61.89 14.55 60.77
CA GLN A 292 61.13 14.90 61.97
C GLN A 292 61.31 13.86 63.07
N ARG A 293 61.24 12.56 62.74
CA ARG A 293 61.51 11.47 63.69
C ARG A 293 62.95 11.51 64.22
N ASP A 294 63.93 11.74 63.36
CA ASP A 294 65.34 11.82 63.77
C ASP A 294 65.62 13.05 64.63
N ASN A 295 64.96 14.18 64.33
CA ASN A 295 65.07 15.39 65.13
C ASN A 295 64.49 15.17 66.53
N LEU A 296 63.28 14.60 66.63
CA LEU A 296 62.69 14.21 67.92
C LEU A 296 63.60 13.27 68.71
N ARG A 297 64.16 12.22 68.08
CA ARG A 297 65.12 11.32 68.73
C ARG A 297 66.37 12.02 69.24
N ARG A 298 66.88 13.01 68.50
CA ARG A 298 68.04 13.81 68.92
C ARG A 298 67.70 14.76 70.06
N GLU A 299 66.51 15.36 70.04
CA GLU A 299 65.99 16.16 71.15
C GLU A 299 65.86 15.31 72.42
N GLU A 300 65.31 14.10 72.32
CA GLU A 300 65.25 13.12 73.41
C GLU A 300 66.66 12.74 73.91
N SER A 301 67.59 12.46 73.01
CA SER A 301 68.97 12.05 73.35
C SER A 301 69.80 13.17 74.00
N ARG A 302 69.46 14.43 73.74
CA ARG A 302 70.12 15.59 74.35
C ARG A 302 69.83 15.71 75.85
N GLY A 303 68.75 15.12 76.36
CA GLY A 303 68.41 15.16 77.79
C GLY A 303 68.43 16.58 78.36
N ILE A 304 69.07 16.76 79.52
CA ILE A 304 69.19 18.07 80.19
C ILE A 304 70.02 19.10 79.39
N LEU A 305 70.95 18.66 78.53
CA LEU A 305 71.78 19.56 77.71
C LEU A 305 70.95 20.33 76.68
N GLY A 306 69.77 19.82 76.32
CA GLY A 306 68.84 20.50 75.42
C GLY A 306 67.97 21.56 76.10
N ASN A 307 67.87 21.54 77.44
CA ASN A 307 67.04 22.45 78.20
C ASN A 307 67.91 23.37 79.05
N ARG A 308 68.10 24.60 78.55
CA ARG A 308 68.93 25.63 79.19
C ARG A 308 68.51 25.93 80.62
N VAL A 309 67.22 25.83 80.95
CA VAL A 309 66.72 26.10 82.31
C VAL A 309 67.16 24.99 83.25
N LEU A 310 66.91 23.72 82.90
CA LEU A 310 67.35 22.59 83.73
C LEU A 310 68.88 22.52 83.86
N LEU A 311 69.62 22.90 82.82
CA LEU A 311 71.07 22.92 82.87
C LEU A 311 71.58 24.00 83.84
N GLN A 312 70.99 25.19 83.80
CA GLN A 312 71.31 26.27 84.73
C GLN A 312 70.96 25.86 86.17
N ASP A 313 69.81 25.23 86.41
CA ASP A 313 69.45 24.71 87.74
C ASP A 313 70.46 23.65 88.22
N PHE A 314 70.97 22.81 87.31
CA PHE A 314 72.00 21.82 87.63
C PHE A 314 73.35 22.47 87.98
N GLU A 315 73.74 23.51 87.24
CA GLU A 315 74.94 24.31 87.56
C GLU A 315 74.79 25.01 88.92
N ASP A 316 73.67 25.69 89.15
CA ASP A 316 73.37 26.39 90.41
C ASP A 316 73.38 25.41 91.61
N THR A 317 72.84 24.20 91.43
CA THR A 317 72.87 23.17 92.48
C THR A 317 74.27 22.61 92.72
N LEU A 318 75.10 22.43 91.68
CA LEU A 318 76.50 22.06 91.84
C LEU A 318 77.30 23.13 92.57
N GLU A 319 77.13 24.40 92.20
CA GLU A 319 77.76 25.53 92.89
C GLU A 319 77.36 25.57 94.37
N ALA A 320 76.07 25.36 94.67
CA ALA A 320 75.58 25.29 96.04
C ALA A 320 76.21 24.11 96.82
N VAL A 321 76.38 22.94 96.18
CA VAL A 321 77.04 21.77 96.80
C VAL A 321 78.51 22.07 97.08
N GLU A 322 79.26 22.63 96.13
CA GLU A 322 80.66 23.01 96.35
C GLU A 322 80.82 24.01 97.50
N GLN A 323 79.90 24.98 97.61
CA GLN A 323 79.89 25.92 98.73
C GLN A 323 79.68 25.20 100.07
N LEU A 324 78.74 24.25 100.13
CA LEU A 324 78.50 23.43 101.32
C LEU A 324 79.70 22.54 101.67
N GLU A 325 80.37 21.96 100.67
CA GLU A 325 81.59 21.17 100.88
C GLU A 325 82.73 22.00 101.45
N LYS A 326 82.97 23.20 100.89
CA LYS A 326 83.95 24.16 101.43
C LYS A 326 83.63 24.53 102.87
N GLN A 327 82.36 24.82 103.17
CA GLN A 327 81.93 25.07 104.55
C GLN A 327 82.20 23.87 105.46
N LEU A 328 81.93 22.65 105.00
CA LEU A 328 82.21 21.42 105.75
C LEU A 328 83.70 21.22 105.99
N GLU A 329 84.56 21.50 105.02
CA GLU A 329 86.02 21.47 105.18
C GLU A 329 86.50 22.51 106.19
N THR A 330 85.99 23.74 106.13
CA THR A 330 86.32 24.77 107.13
C THR A 330 85.89 24.35 108.53
N LEU A 331 84.71 23.75 108.68
CA LEU A 331 84.25 23.21 109.96
C LEU A 331 85.10 22.02 110.43
N LYS A 332 85.59 21.17 109.52
CA LYS A 332 86.56 20.10 109.85
C LYS A 332 87.89 20.66 110.33
N LEU A 333 88.40 21.71 109.67
CA LEU A 333 89.61 22.42 110.09
C LEU A 333 89.42 23.05 111.47
N GLN A 334 88.33 23.79 111.68
CA GLN A 334 87.99 24.35 112.99
C GLN A 334 87.85 23.27 114.06
N ARG A 335 87.23 22.12 113.74
CA ARG A 335 87.17 20.98 114.66
C ARG A 335 88.55 20.43 114.96
N ALA A 336 89.43 20.29 113.97
CA ALA A 336 90.81 19.83 114.16
C ALA A 336 91.61 20.84 115.00
N GLU A 337 91.43 22.15 114.78
CA GLU A 337 92.01 23.22 115.60
C GLU A 337 91.52 23.14 117.04
N ILE A 338 90.21 22.99 117.27
CA ILE A 338 89.62 22.81 118.61
C ILE A 338 90.15 21.53 119.26
N ILE A 339 90.24 20.41 118.54
CA ILE A 339 90.84 19.18 119.08
C ILE A 339 92.30 19.43 119.46
N SER A 340 93.09 20.11 118.62
CA SER A 340 94.48 20.46 118.95
C SER A 340 94.60 21.42 120.13
N CYS A 341 93.65 22.35 120.28
CA CYS A 341 93.57 23.28 121.41
C CYS A 341 93.20 22.52 122.70
N CYS A 342 92.25 21.59 122.61
CA CYS A 342 91.88 20.70 123.70
C CYS A 342 93.01 19.74 124.10
N ASP A 343 93.79 19.23 123.14
CA ASP A 343 94.97 18.40 123.41
C ASP A 343 96.12 19.24 123.99
N ASN A 344 96.31 20.49 123.55
CA ASN A 344 97.25 21.44 124.16
C ASN A 344 96.83 21.83 125.59
N MET A 345 95.54 22.00 125.86
CA MET A 345 95.02 22.21 127.21
C MET A 345 95.13 20.94 128.08
N ARG A 346 95.01 19.75 127.49
CA ARG A 346 95.22 18.47 128.18
C ARG A 346 96.70 18.28 128.57
N ASN A 347 97.64 18.68 127.71
CA ASN A 347 99.08 18.68 127.97
C ASN A 347 99.55 19.79 128.94
N LEU A 348 98.68 20.73 129.30
CA LEU A 348 98.95 21.78 130.31
C LEU A 348 98.40 21.41 131.71
N ILE A 349 97.69 20.27 131.82
CA ILE A 349 97.06 19.77 133.04
C ILE A 349 97.71 18.44 133.52
N GLU A 350 98.68 17.90 132.77
CA GLU A 350 99.69 16.92 133.24
C GLU A 350 101.00 17.65 133.57
#